data_AF-X1UDB4-F1
#
_entry.id   AF-X1UDB4-F1
#
_cell.length_a   1.000
_cell.length_b   1.000
_cell.length_c   1.000
_cell.angle_alpha   90.00
_cell.angle_beta   90.00
_cell.angle_gamma   90.00
#
_symmetry.space_group_name_H-M   'P 1'
#
loop_
_entity.id
_entity.type
_entity.pdbx_description
1 polymer ?
#
loop_
_entity_poly.entity_id
_entity_poly.type
_entity_poly.pdbx_seq_one_letter_code
_entity_poly.pdbx_strand_id
1 'polypeptide(L)'
;MNSRERVNTTLNHKEPDKVPIDLGGNQSSIHIKAYKKLLDYLEIEDENVQYADFVQQIVRPCDKILERFGIDVRYVQPLGGMVRVQDMEPQYEGKYVGLYDQFGVFWGNDAKKDLDEILYYDPVIHPFADFKSVSDIRDFNWPDGKDKTPFNGLKECAKDLRDNTDFALSTPPVGCIYEYCTFLFGFTKTLRYLRTKPEF
;
A
#
# COMPACT_ATOMS: atom_id res chain seq x y z
N MET A 1 17.35 -22.50 11.75
CA MET A 1 16.96 -21.16 12.22
C MET A 1 15.44 -21.04 12.08
N ASN A 2 14.77 -20.29 12.94
CA ASN A 2 13.38 -19.93 12.72
C ASN A 2 13.26 -18.78 11.68
N SER A 3 12.05 -18.42 11.24
CA SER A 3 11.86 -17.41 10.19
C SER A 3 12.46 -16.05 10.54
N ARG A 4 12.26 -15.59 11.76
CA ARG A 4 12.82 -14.34 12.28
C ARG A 4 14.34 -14.36 12.37
N GLU A 5 14.93 -15.42 12.89
CA GLU A 5 16.38 -15.60 12.95
C GLU A 5 16.99 -15.59 11.55
N ARG A 6 16.35 -16.27 10.60
CA ARG A 6 16.77 -16.33 9.19
C ARG A 6 16.77 -14.95 8.54
N VAL A 7 15.68 -14.20 8.67
CA VAL A 7 15.57 -12.83 8.15
C VAL A 7 16.63 -11.93 8.79
N ASN A 8 16.75 -11.93 10.13
CA ASN A 8 17.73 -11.11 10.83
C ASN A 8 19.17 -11.48 10.45
N THR A 9 19.48 -12.76 10.28
CA THR A 9 20.82 -13.22 9.86
C THR A 9 21.16 -12.69 8.48
N THR A 10 20.20 -12.78 7.55
CA THR A 10 20.33 -12.26 6.18
C THR A 10 20.53 -10.74 6.16
N LEU A 11 19.73 -9.98 6.91
CA LEU A 11 19.86 -8.52 7.01
C LEU A 11 21.17 -8.07 7.65
N ASN A 12 21.81 -8.93 8.44
CA ASN A 12 23.15 -8.70 8.98
C ASN A 12 24.27 -9.17 8.03
N HIS A 13 23.96 -9.43 6.76
CA HIS A 13 24.90 -9.88 5.73
C HIS A 13 25.65 -11.18 6.11
N LYS A 14 24.98 -12.08 6.83
CA LYS A 14 25.48 -13.42 7.18
C LYS A 14 24.70 -14.48 6.44
N GLU A 15 25.33 -15.61 6.16
CA GLU A 15 24.68 -16.74 5.48
C GLU A 15 23.64 -17.40 6.43
N PRO A 16 22.34 -17.40 6.05
CA PRO A 16 21.30 -18.08 6.82
C PRO A 16 21.24 -19.58 6.49
N ASP A 17 20.35 -20.32 7.14
CA ASP A 17 20.09 -21.73 6.83
C ASP A 17 19.39 -21.96 5.47
N LYS A 18 18.66 -20.96 4.96
CA LYS A 18 18.14 -20.87 3.59
C LYS A 18 17.77 -19.42 3.25
N VAL A 19 17.54 -19.14 1.97
CA VAL A 19 17.06 -17.82 1.51
C VAL A 19 15.69 -17.52 2.15
N PRO A 20 15.52 -16.39 2.87
CA PRO A 20 14.22 -15.99 3.39
C PRO A 20 13.25 -15.62 2.27
N ILE A 21 11.97 -15.97 2.43
CA ILE A 21 10.92 -15.70 1.44
C ILE A 21 9.91 -14.68 2.00
N ASP A 22 9.56 -13.69 1.18
CA ASP A 22 8.61 -12.64 1.49
C ASP A 22 7.38 -12.69 0.55
N LEU A 23 6.19 -12.47 1.12
CA LEU A 23 4.91 -12.38 0.42
C LEU A 23 3.90 -11.65 1.30
N GLY A 24 3.17 -10.71 0.70
CA GLY A 24 2.09 -9.97 1.37
C GLY A 24 2.39 -8.49 1.65
N GLY A 25 3.52 -7.98 1.19
CA GLY A 25 3.85 -6.55 1.24
C GLY A 25 3.46 -5.81 -0.03
N ASN A 26 3.60 -4.48 -0.02
CA ASN A 26 3.25 -3.63 -1.18
C ASN A 26 3.98 -4.03 -2.47
N GLN A 27 5.21 -4.55 -2.38
CA GLN A 27 6.03 -4.94 -3.55
C GLN A 27 6.09 -6.47 -3.78
N SER A 28 5.63 -7.25 -2.81
CA SER A 28 5.77 -8.72 -2.80
C SER A 28 4.44 -9.45 -2.77
N SER A 29 3.32 -8.74 -2.68
CA SER A 29 1.99 -9.35 -2.68
C SER A 29 1.50 -9.75 -4.07
N ILE A 30 0.32 -10.35 -4.10
CA ILE A 30 -0.34 -10.91 -5.28
C ILE A 30 -1.63 -10.14 -5.57
N HIS A 31 -1.88 -9.87 -6.85
CA HIS A 31 -3.10 -9.21 -7.31
C HIS A 31 -4.33 -10.07 -7.02
N ILE A 32 -5.46 -9.44 -6.62
CA ILE A 32 -6.71 -10.10 -6.21
C ILE A 32 -7.19 -11.18 -7.20
N LYS A 33 -7.15 -10.88 -8.50
CA LYS A 33 -7.53 -11.83 -9.57
C LYS A 33 -6.65 -13.08 -9.59
N ALA A 34 -5.34 -12.92 -9.41
CA ALA A 34 -4.40 -14.03 -9.39
C ALA A 34 -4.53 -14.81 -8.07
N TYR A 35 -4.76 -14.12 -6.95
CA TYR A 35 -4.98 -14.71 -5.65
C TYR A 35 -6.22 -15.62 -5.63
N LYS A 36 -7.36 -15.18 -6.17
CA LYS A 36 -8.57 -16.01 -6.27
C LYS A 36 -8.33 -17.29 -7.08
N LYS A 37 -7.67 -17.17 -8.24
CA LYS A 37 -7.29 -18.34 -9.05
C LYS A 37 -6.33 -19.28 -8.31
N LEU A 38 -5.43 -18.74 -7.49
CA LEU A 38 -4.51 -19.52 -6.68
C LEU A 38 -5.25 -20.28 -5.58
N LEU A 39 -6.22 -19.64 -4.90
CA LEU A 39 -7.09 -20.29 -3.92
C LEU A 39 -7.86 -21.45 -4.54
N ASP A 40 -8.49 -21.22 -5.70
CA ASP A 40 -9.24 -22.25 -6.43
C ASP A 40 -8.34 -23.42 -6.83
N TYR A 41 -7.15 -23.13 -7.39
CA TYR A 41 -6.19 -24.17 -7.82
C TYR A 41 -5.66 -25.01 -6.66
N LEU A 42 -5.50 -24.41 -5.48
CA LEU A 42 -4.99 -25.08 -4.29
C LEU A 42 -6.10 -25.68 -3.42
N GLU A 43 -7.37 -25.50 -3.80
CA GLU A 43 -8.54 -25.90 -3.02
C GLU A 43 -8.50 -25.34 -1.58
N ILE A 44 -8.05 -24.08 -1.45
CA ILE A 44 -7.96 -23.37 -0.17
C ILE A 44 -9.09 -22.36 -0.09
N GLU A 45 -9.89 -22.46 0.97
CA GLU A 45 -10.90 -21.46 1.29
C GLU A 45 -10.32 -20.33 2.16
N ASP A 46 -10.56 -19.09 1.72
CA ASP A 46 -10.30 -17.83 2.42
C ASP A 46 -11.60 -17.01 2.46
N GLU A 47 -12.29 -17.08 3.60
CA GLU A 47 -13.60 -16.45 3.79
C GLU A 47 -13.53 -14.91 3.91
N ASN A 48 -12.33 -14.36 4.08
CA ASN A 48 -12.12 -12.94 4.34
C ASN A 48 -10.96 -12.39 3.50
N VAL A 49 -11.12 -12.48 2.18
CA VAL A 49 -10.15 -11.88 1.25
C VAL A 49 -10.14 -10.36 1.42
N GLN A 50 -8.99 -9.83 1.82
CA GLN A 50 -8.79 -8.40 2.07
C GLN A 50 -7.80 -7.79 1.07
N TYR A 51 -8.08 -6.58 0.60
CA TYR A 51 -7.10 -5.77 -0.09
C TYR A 51 -6.02 -5.31 0.89
N ALA A 52 -4.76 -5.46 0.50
CA ALA A 52 -3.63 -4.81 1.18
C ALA A 52 -3.40 -3.39 0.66
N ASP A 53 -3.69 -3.16 -0.63
CA ASP A 53 -3.60 -1.84 -1.26
C ASP A 53 -4.64 -1.70 -2.38
N PHE A 54 -5.39 -0.60 -2.34
CA PHE A 54 -6.41 -0.28 -3.33
C PHE A 54 -5.79 0.05 -4.69
N VAL A 55 -4.68 0.79 -4.71
CA VAL A 55 -4.11 1.30 -5.96
C VAL A 55 -3.64 0.14 -6.84
N GLN A 56 -2.93 -0.82 -6.27
CA GLN A 56 -2.38 -1.97 -6.99
C GLN A 56 -3.32 -3.18 -7.05
N GLN A 57 -4.48 -3.11 -6.38
CA GLN A 57 -5.45 -4.21 -6.28
C GLN A 57 -4.83 -5.52 -5.75
N ILE A 58 -3.84 -5.40 -4.86
CA ILE A 58 -3.16 -6.53 -4.21
C ILE A 58 -3.83 -6.89 -2.89
N VAL A 59 -3.70 -8.16 -2.48
CA VAL A 59 -4.36 -8.68 -1.28
C VAL A 59 -3.42 -8.78 -0.09
N ARG A 60 -3.99 -9.04 1.08
CA ARG A 60 -3.29 -9.68 2.19
C ARG A 60 -3.55 -11.18 2.12
N PRO A 61 -2.57 -12.02 1.71
CA PRO A 61 -2.77 -13.46 1.65
C PRO A 61 -3.07 -14.04 3.04
N CYS A 62 -3.94 -15.05 3.11
CA CYS A 62 -4.30 -15.72 4.35
C CYS A 62 -3.15 -16.61 4.87
N ASP A 63 -3.17 -16.93 6.17
CA ASP A 63 -2.10 -17.71 6.80
C ASP A 63 -1.92 -19.09 6.18
N LYS A 64 -2.99 -19.74 5.69
CA LYS A 64 -2.88 -21.03 4.98
C LYS A 64 -1.97 -20.92 3.75
N ILE A 65 -2.07 -19.83 3.00
CA ILE A 65 -1.22 -19.56 1.83
C ILE A 65 0.21 -19.25 2.28
N LEU A 66 0.37 -18.37 3.27
CA LEU A 66 1.69 -17.99 3.79
C LEU A 66 2.45 -19.19 4.37
N GLU A 67 1.78 -20.07 5.10
CA GLU A 67 2.34 -21.31 5.65
C GLU A 67 2.70 -22.32 4.57
N ARG A 68 1.81 -22.53 3.59
CA ARG A 68 2.04 -23.47 2.48
C ARG A 68 3.30 -23.12 1.69
N PHE A 69 3.55 -21.84 1.47
CA PHE A 69 4.74 -21.37 0.76
C PHE A 69 5.94 -21.12 1.68
N GLY A 70 5.81 -21.37 2.98
CA GLY A 70 6.90 -21.20 3.94
C GLY A 70 7.40 -19.76 4.04
N ILE A 71 6.48 -18.79 3.96
CA ILE A 71 6.78 -17.35 4.01
C ILE A 71 7.26 -16.97 5.39
N ASP A 72 8.41 -16.28 5.44
CA ASP A 72 9.14 -15.98 6.67
C ASP A 72 8.69 -14.68 7.35
N VAL A 73 7.93 -13.85 6.63
CA VAL A 73 7.52 -12.51 7.04
C VAL A 73 6.02 -12.47 7.33
N ARG A 74 5.63 -11.67 8.32
CA ARG A 74 4.25 -11.23 8.54
C ARG A 74 4.20 -9.72 8.52
N TYR A 75 3.33 -9.18 7.65
CA TYR A 75 3.12 -7.75 7.55
C TYR A 75 2.19 -7.25 8.65
N VAL A 76 2.63 -6.18 9.29
CA VAL A 76 1.88 -5.41 10.28
C VAL A 76 1.67 -4.02 9.70
N GLN A 77 0.43 -3.71 9.34
CA GLN A 77 0.07 -2.43 8.73
C GLN A 77 -1.30 -1.96 9.20
N PRO A 78 -1.53 -0.63 9.24
CA PRO A 78 -2.85 -0.08 9.57
C PRO A 78 -3.93 -0.57 8.59
N LEU A 79 -5.18 -0.56 9.05
CA LEU A 79 -6.32 -0.76 8.16
C LEU A 79 -6.60 0.56 7.43
N GLY A 80 -6.57 0.50 6.10
CA GLY A 80 -6.54 1.70 5.27
C GLY A 80 -5.13 2.29 5.14
N GLY A 81 -4.96 3.18 4.19
CA GLY A 81 -3.65 3.75 3.84
C GLY A 81 -3.83 5.16 3.32
N MET A 82 -3.52 5.38 2.04
CA MET A 82 -3.81 6.65 1.37
C MET A 82 -5.30 6.98 1.40
N VAL A 83 -6.16 5.97 1.24
CA VAL A 83 -7.63 6.10 1.34
C VAL A 83 -8.11 5.60 2.70
N ARG A 84 -9.05 6.31 3.32
CA ARG A 84 -9.68 5.86 4.57
C ARG A 84 -10.65 4.73 4.26
N VAL A 85 -10.77 3.77 5.18
CA VAL A 85 -11.64 2.60 4.99
C VAL A 85 -13.10 2.99 4.74
N GLN A 86 -13.60 4.04 5.40
CA GLN A 86 -14.96 4.54 5.19
C GLN A 86 -15.19 5.25 3.83
N ASP A 87 -14.12 5.63 3.14
CA ASP A 87 -14.16 6.40 1.89
C ASP A 87 -13.91 5.50 0.67
N MET A 88 -14.13 4.18 0.79
CA MET A 88 -13.83 3.18 -0.23
C MET A 88 -14.92 3.02 -1.31
N GLU A 89 -15.94 3.89 -1.30
CA GLU A 89 -17.01 3.90 -2.31
C GLU A 89 -16.54 4.59 -3.61
N PRO A 90 -16.59 3.91 -4.77
CA PRO A 90 -16.14 4.47 -6.04
C PRO A 90 -16.82 5.79 -6.40
N GLN A 91 -16.02 6.76 -6.81
CA GLN A 91 -16.44 8.07 -7.27
C GLN A 91 -16.14 8.26 -8.75
N TYR A 92 -16.89 9.15 -9.42
CA TYR A 92 -16.77 9.41 -10.85
C TYR A 92 -16.40 10.87 -11.09
N GLU A 93 -15.26 11.09 -11.75
CA GLU A 93 -14.70 12.40 -12.07
C GLU A 93 -14.49 12.52 -13.58
N GLY A 94 -15.50 13.06 -14.27
CA GLY A 94 -15.51 13.18 -15.72
C GLY A 94 -15.39 11.81 -16.41
N LYS A 95 -14.20 11.51 -16.95
CA LYS A 95 -13.92 10.23 -17.63
C LYS A 95 -13.28 9.18 -16.73
N TYR A 96 -13.09 9.49 -15.45
CA TYR A 96 -12.41 8.61 -14.50
C TYR A 96 -13.36 8.05 -13.45
N VAL A 97 -13.11 6.82 -13.01
CA VAL A 97 -13.72 6.19 -11.84
C VAL A 97 -12.60 5.82 -10.86
N GLY A 98 -12.81 6.07 -9.56
CA GLY A 98 -11.71 5.98 -8.60
C GLY A 98 -12.05 6.48 -7.21
N LEU A 99 -11.03 6.78 -6.41
CA LEU A 99 -11.16 7.27 -5.03
C LEU A 99 -10.21 8.46 -4.79
N TYR A 100 -10.65 9.40 -3.95
CA TYR A 100 -9.75 10.40 -3.39
C TYR A 100 -8.97 9.84 -2.22
N ASP A 101 -7.67 10.12 -2.19
CA ASP A 101 -6.87 9.90 -0.99
C ASP A 101 -7.02 11.06 0.01
N GLN A 102 -6.43 10.85 1.19
CA GLN A 102 -6.43 11.83 2.27
C GLN A 102 -5.68 13.13 1.95
N PHE A 103 -4.87 13.16 0.89
CA PHE A 103 -4.17 14.35 0.41
C PHE A 103 -4.91 15.05 -0.74
N GLY A 104 -6.07 14.54 -1.18
CA GLY A 104 -6.86 15.11 -2.26
C GLY A 104 -6.40 14.70 -3.66
N VAL A 105 -5.56 13.67 -3.79
CA VAL A 105 -5.23 13.06 -5.09
C VAL A 105 -6.35 12.11 -5.47
N PHE A 106 -6.85 12.22 -6.70
CA PHE A 106 -7.78 11.25 -7.25
C PHE A 106 -7.04 10.11 -7.94
N TRP A 107 -7.20 8.91 -7.40
CA TRP A 107 -6.66 7.66 -7.94
C TRP A 107 -7.72 7.02 -8.82
N GLY A 108 -7.58 7.14 -10.14
CA GLY A 108 -8.62 6.82 -11.12
C GLY A 108 -8.19 5.87 -12.25
N ASN A 109 -9.18 5.20 -12.84
CA ASN A 109 -9.08 4.49 -14.12
C ASN A 109 -10.21 4.95 -15.06
N ASP A 110 -10.27 4.44 -16.28
CA ASP A 110 -11.33 4.79 -17.26
C ASP A 110 -12.71 4.37 -16.74
N ALA A 111 -13.62 5.33 -16.59
CA ALA A 111 -15.00 5.11 -16.14
C ALA A 111 -15.84 4.24 -17.08
N LYS A 112 -15.35 3.95 -18.29
CA LYS A 112 -16.01 3.03 -19.23
C LYS A 112 -15.74 1.55 -18.93
N LYS A 113 -14.76 1.25 -18.06
CA LYS A 113 -14.48 -0.14 -17.65
C LYS A 113 -15.40 -0.55 -16.51
N ASP A 114 -15.77 -1.82 -16.51
CA ASP A 114 -16.38 -2.41 -15.33
C ASP A 114 -15.35 -2.42 -14.18
N LEU A 115 -15.82 -2.19 -12.95
CA LEU A 115 -14.95 -2.04 -11.79
C LEU A 115 -14.08 -3.29 -11.53
N ASP A 116 -14.62 -4.47 -11.82
CA ASP A 116 -13.92 -5.74 -11.69
C ASP A 116 -12.88 -5.97 -12.79
N GLU A 117 -12.91 -5.21 -13.89
CA GLU A 117 -11.90 -5.25 -14.95
C GLU A 117 -10.66 -4.40 -14.62
N ILE A 118 -10.79 -3.41 -13.73
CA ILE A 118 -9.70 -2.52 -13.31
C ILE A 118 -8.60 -3.34 -12.61
N LEU A 119 -7.35 -3.16 -13.06
CA LEU A 119 -6.18 -3.85 -12.53
C LEU A 119 -5.37 -2.97 -11.56
N TYR A 120 -5.45 -1.66 -11.73
CA TYR A 120 -4.80 -0.69 -10.88
C TYR A 120 -5.40 0.70 -11.13
N TYR A 121 -5.11 1.64 -10.25
CA TYR A 121 -5.51 3.04 -10.35
C TYR A 121 -4.27 3.92 -10.51
N ASP A 122 -4.39 5.01 -11.28
CA ASP A 122 -3.32 5.99 -11.46
C ASP A 122 -3.70 7.31 -10.78
N PRO A 123 -2.75 8.11 -10.29
CA PRO A 123 -3.04 9.46 -9.83
C PRO A 123 -3.36 10.33 -11.06
N VAL A 124 -4.63 10.67 -11.26
CA VAL A 124 -5.11 11.35 -12.49
C VAL A 124 -5.62 12.77 -12.24
N ILE A 125 -5.93 13.12 -10.99
CA ILE A 125 -6.23 14.49 -10.56
C ILE A 125 -5.32 14.83 -9.40
N HIS A 126 -4.61 15.95 -9.52
CA HIS A 126 -3.56 16.34 -8.60
C HIS A 126 -3.94 17.67 -7.91
N PRO A 127 -4.01 17.72 -6.56
CA PRO A 127 -4.50 18.89 -5.84
C PRO A 127 -3.63 20.13 -6.05
N PHE A 128 -2.33 19.96 -6.33
CA PHE A 128 -1.38 21.05 -6.53
C PHE A 128 -1.08 21.30 -8.01
N ALA A 129 -1.84 20.70 -8.94
CA ALA A 129 -1.67 20.92 -10.38
C ALA A 129 -1.63 22.42 -10.74
N ASP A 130 -2.48 23.21 -10.08
CA ASP A 130 -2.62 24.63 -10.36
C ASP A 130 -1.86 25.57 -9.42
N PHE A 131 -1.28 25.07 -8.33
CA PHE A 131 -0.54 25.90 -7.37
C PHE A 131 0.62 26.65 -8.04
N LYS A 132 0.77 27.93 -7.69
CA LYS A 132 1.73 28.88 -8.28
C LYS A 132 2.76 29.39 -7.26
N SER A 133 2.47 29.32 -5.96
CA SER A 133 3.35 29.81 -4.89
C SER A 133 3.46 28.86 -3.69
N VAL A 134 4.54 28.98 -2.91
CA VAL A 134 4.72 28.21 -1.67
C VAL A 134 3.61 28.52 -0.66
N SER A 135 2.96 29.70 -0.74
CA SER A 135 1.81 30.03 0.11
C SER A 135 0.65 29.07 -0.12
N ASP A 136 0.37 28.72 -1.39
CA ASP A 136 -0.73 27.81 -1.73
C ASP A 136 -0.58 26.45 -1.01
N ILE A 137 0.67 25.98 -0.87
CA ILE A 137 1.02 24.74 -0.16
C ILE A 137 0.81 24.88 1.36
N ARG A 138 1.15 26.04 1.93
CA ARG A 138 0.99 26.31 3.37
C ARG A 138 -0.46 26.41 3.78
N ASP A 139 -1.29 26.98 2.90
CA ASP A 139 -2.73 27.19 3.14
C ASP A 139 -3.57 25.95 2.77
N PHE A 140 -2.93 24.90 2.24
CA PHE A 140 -3.60 23.65 1.90
C PHE A 140 -4.16 22.94 3.14
N ASN A 141 -5.34 22.35 3.00
CA ASN A 141 -5.98 21.56 4.05
C ASN A 141 -5.35 20.16 4.13
N TRP A 142 -4.21 20.07 4.82
CA TRP A 142 -3.49 18.81 5.01
C TRP A 142 -4.29 17.80 5.85
N PRO A 143 -4.16 16.49 5.60
CA PRO A 143 -4.72 15.47 6.48
C PRO A 143 -4.14 15.59 7.89
N ASP A 144 -4.96 15.25 8.89
CA ASP A 144 -4.52 15.28 10.28
C ASP A 144 -3.50 14.17 10.57
N GLY A 145 -2.22 14.52 10.54
CA GLY A 145 -1.12 13.61 10.86
C GLY A 145 -1.08 13.14 12.32
N LYS A 146 -1.98 13.63 13.19
CA LYS A 146 -2.15 13.15 14.56
C LYS A 146 -3.29 12.13 14.70
N ASP A 147 -4.05 11.86 13.64
CA ASP A 147 -5.11 10.84 13.64
C ASP A 147 -4.49 9.45 13.84
N LYS A 148 -4.74 8.87 15.02
CA LYS A 148 -4.24 7.54 15.39
C LYS A 148 -5.21 6.42 15.02
N THR A 149 -6.40 6.75 14.53
CA THR A 149 -7.47 5.79 14.27
C THR A 149 -7.04 4.62 13.38
N PRO A 150 -6.25 4.82 12.30
CA PRO A 150 -5.78 3.71 11.45
C PRO A 150 -4.88 2.70 12.17
N PHE A 151 -4.25 3.12 13.28
CA PHE A 151 -3.27 2.32 14.03
C PHE A 151 -3.89 1.60 15.25
N ASN A 152 -5.19 1.75 15.49
CA ASN A 152 -5.88 1.09 16.60
C ASN A 152 -5.70 -0.44 16.53
N GLY A 153 -5.24 -1.05 17.61
CA GLY A 153 -5.00 -2.50 17.70
C GLY A 153 -3.70 -2.99 17.04
N LEU A 154 -2.99 -2.13 16.30
CA LEU A 154 -1.81 -2.55 15.54
C LEU A 154 -0.64 -2.93 16.45
N LYS A 155 -0.49 -2.23 17.58
CA LYS A 155 0.55 -2.52 18.58
C LYS A 155 0.31 -3.89 19.23
N GLU A 156 -0.93 -4.18 19.58
CA GLU A 156 -1.34 -5.44 20.20
C GLU A 156 -1.14 -6.60 19.22
N CYS A 157 -1.53 -6.42 17.95
CA CYS A 157 -1.27 -7.37 16.88
C CYS A 157 0.24 -7.64 16.69
N ALA A 158 1.06 -6.58 16.64
CA ALA A 158 2.51 -6.71 16.50
C ALA A 158 3.13 -7.47 17.69
N LYS A 159 2.66 -7.17 18.90
CA LYS A 159 3.13 -7.83 20.12
C LYS A 159 2.75 -9.30 20.14
N ASP A 160 1.49 -9.63 19.82
CA ASP A 160 1.01 -11.01 19.76
C ASP A 160 1.81 -11.84 18.74
N LEU A 161 1.97 -11.35 17.52
CA LEU A 161 2.79 -12.02 16.51
C LEU A 161 4.24 -12.17 16.95
N ARG A 162 4.80 -11.19 17.65
CA ARG A 162 6.18 -11.24 18.14
C ARG A 162 6.35 -12.30 19.23
N ASP A 163 5.43 -12.33 20.19
CA ASP A 163 5.53 -13.14 21.40
C ASP A 163 5.10 -14.59 21.14
N ASN A 164 4.15 -14.81 20.23
CA ASN A 164 3.50 -16.11 20.01
C ASN A 164 3.88 -16.79 18.69
N THR A 165 4.70 -16.16 17.85
CA THR A 165 5.19 -16.76 16.60
C THR A 165 6.68 -16.59 16.41
N ASP A 166 7.23 -17.31 15.43
CA ASP A 166 8.63 -17.22 15.01
C ASP A 166 8.84 -16.35 13.77
N PHE A 167 7.80 -15.71 13.24
CA PHE A 167 7.90 -14.93 12.01
C PHE A 167 8.66 -13.62 12.22
N ALA A 168 9.34 -13.18 11.17
CA ALA A 168 9.84 -11.81 11.08
C ALA A 168 8.64 -10.87 10.88
N LEU A 169 8.66 -9.72 11.56
CA LEU A 169 7.62 -8.71 11.37
C LEU A 169 8.16 -7.61 10.48
N SER A 170 7.36 -7.20 9.50
CA SER A 170 7.67 -6.11 8.60
C SER A 170 6.51 -5.13 8.53
N THR A 171 6.81 -3.87 8.29
CA THR A 171 5.82 -2.85 7.92
C THR A 171 5.99 -2.54 6.43
N PRO A 172 4.92 -2.19 5.71
CA PRO A 172 5.07 -1.74 4.32
C PRO A 172 5.99 -0.50 4.26
N PRO A 173 6.74 -0.33 3.17
CA PRO A 173 7.48 0.91 2.96
C PRO A 173 6.50 2.08 2.88
N VAL A 174 6.88 3.21 3.46
CA VAL A 174 6.17 4.48 3.27
C VAL A 174 6.73 5.20 2.05
N GLY A 175 5.84 5.81 1.27
CA GLY A 175 6.24 6.54 0.06
C GLY A 175 7.21 7.67 0.38
N CYS A 176 8.14 7.94 -0.54
CA CYS A 176 9.16 8.98 -0.34
C CYS A 176 8.63 10.36 -0.73
N ILE A 177 9.29 11.42 -0.26
CA ILE A 177 8.89 12.82 -0.54
C ILE A 177 8.79 13.07 -2.05
N TYR A 178 9.77 12.57 -2.83
CA TYR A 178 9.76 12.71 -4.28
C TYR A 178 8.51 12.10 -4.91
N GLU A 179 8.15 10.88 -4.50
CA GLU A 179 6.97 10.18 -4.99
C GLU A 179 5.68 10.94 -4.67
N TYR A 180 5.50 11.38 -3.42
CA TYR A 180 4.35 12.22 -3.05
C TYR A 180 4.29 13.54 -3.83
N CYS A 181 5.42 14.18 -4.13
CA CYS A 181 5.42 15.35 -5.00
C CYS A 181 4.85 15.01 -6.39
N THR A 182 5.14 13.83 -6.95
CA THR A 182 4.55 13.42 -8.24
C THR A 182 3.04 13.21 -8.17
N PHE A 183 2.51 12.74 -7.03
CA PHE A 183 1.07 12.58 -6.82
C PHE A 183 0.37 13.93 -6.63
N LEU A 184 0.98 14.84 -5.88
CA LEU A 184 0.37 16.11 -5.50
C LEU A 184 0.41 17.15 -6.62
N PHE A 185 1.54 17.28 -7.33
CA PHE A 185 1.71 18.26 -8.42
C PHE A 185 1.45 17.69 -9.81
N GLY A 186 1.47 16.37 -9.95
CA GLY A 186 1.58 15.69 -11.23
C GLY A 186 3.03 15.53 -11.70
N PHE A 187 3.32 14.35 -12.25
CA PHE A 187 4.68 13.92 -12.61
C PHE A 187 5.46 14.94 -13.45
N THR A 188 4.85 15.46 -14.53
CA THR A 188 5.51 16.42 -15.43
C THR A 188 5.84 17.73 -14.73
N LYS A 189 4.97 18.23 -13.84
CA LYS A 189 5.20 19.48 -13.12
C LYS A 189 6.33 19.32 -12.11
N THR A 190 6.33 18.23 -11.36
CA THR A 190 7.40 17.89 -10.40
C THR A 190 8.76 17.86 -11.07
N LEU A 191 8.90 17.14 -12.20
CA LEU A 191 10.17 17.08 -12.92
C LEU A 191 10.63 18.44 -13.45
N ARG A 192 9.70 19.28 -13.92
CA ARG A 192 10.05 20.64 -14.37
C ARG A 192 10.51 21.50 -13.20
N TYR A 193 9.79 21.48 -12.08
CA TYR A 193 10.06 22.34 -10.93
C TYR A 193 11.35 21.96 -10.20
N LEU A 194 11.65 20.67 -10.06
CA LEU A 194 12.94 20.20 -9.53
C LEU A 194 14.14 20.83 -10.25
N ARG A 195 14.00 21.13 -11.54
CA ARG A 195 15.04 21.80 -12.34
C ARG A 195 14.94 23.33 -12.30
N THR A 196 13.73 23.87 -12.42
CA THR A 196 13.55 25.30 -12.73
C THR A 196 13.15 26.17 -11.53
N LYS A 197 12.69 25.55 -10.44
CA LYS A 197 12.16 26.21 -9.24
C LYS A 197 12.46 25.37 -7.98
N PRO A 198 13.73 25.10 -7.64
CA PRO A 198 14.09 24.23 -6.51
C PRO A 198 13.64 24.78 -5.14
N GLU A 199 13.32 26.06 -5.04
CA GLU A 199 12.79 26.72 -3.84
C GLU A 199 11.28 26.55 -3.62
N PHE A 200 10.56 26.10 -4.66
CA PHE A 200 9.13 25.85 -4.66
C PHE A 200 8.85 24.34 -4.60
#